data_AF-A0A7W7NYY8-F1
#
_entry.id   AF-A0A7W7NYY8-F1
#
_cell.length_a   1.000
_cell.length_b   1.000
_cell.length_c   1.000
_cell.angle_alpha   90.00
_cell.angle_beta   90.00
_cell.angle_gamma   90.00
#
_symmetry.space_group_name_H-M   'P 1'
#
loop_
_entity.id
_entity.type
_entity.pdbx_description
1 polymer ?
#
loop_
_entity_poly.entity_id
_entity_poly.type
_entity_poly.pdbx_seq_one_letter_code
_entity_poly.pdbx_strand_id
1 'polypeptide(L)'
;MRGVVSLAAAFALPAPFPARDIIVFLAFCAIFATLVVQGTSLGWVIRRLGLEKDEDIPATTVPIQVRVEMAAVSLDAVQQHAGSAGTRDAPAAEEAVEEYQARAERLKMAGHDDDGSPSDLETQRRMRLVEIDAARRKLVDQADEMDSSAHRALGEEFDLEEAQIRRALGEV
;
A
#
# COMPACT_ATOMS: atom_id res chain seq x y z
N MET A 1 -20.33 1.29 -26.11
CA MET A 1 -21.50 1.26 -27.03
C MET A 1 -22.36 2.53 -26.96
N ARG A 2 -22.43 3.28 -25.85
CA ARG A 2 -23.11 4.59 -25.80
C ARG A 2 -22.25 5.68 -26.44
N GLY A 3 -22.83 6.53 -27.29
CA GLY A 3 -22.17 7.69 -27.92
C GLY A 3 -21.80 7.48 -29.39
N VAL A 4 -21.13 6.38 -29.74
CA VAL A 4 -20.63 6.14 -31.11
C VAL A 4 -21.77 6.07 -32.15
N VAL A 5 -22.88 5.41 -31.81
CA VAL A 5 -24.05 5.30 -32.70
C VAL A 5 -24.78 6.65 -32.86
N SER A 6 -24.83 7.47 -31.80
CA SER A 6 -25.47 8.80 -31.85
C SER A 6 -24.64 9.81 -32.64
N LEU A 7 -23.31 9.73 -32.52
CA LEU A 7 -22.38 10.56 -33.30
C LEU A 7 -22.36 10.13 -34.78
N ALA A 8 -22.39 8.82 -35.05
CA ALA A 8 -22.48 8.29 -36.42
C ALA A 8 -23.81 8.70 -37.09
N ALA A 9 -24.93 8.65 -36.38
CA ALA A 9 -26.22 9.12 -36.88
C ALA A 9 -26.24 10.64 -37.15
N ALA A 10 -25.59 11.45 -36.29
CA ALA A 10 -25.45 12.89 -36.50
C ALA A 10 -24.55 13.24 -37.70
N PHE A 11 -23.50 12.45 -37.95
CA PHE A 11 -22.64 12.58 -39.13
C PHE A 11 -23.26 12.05 -40.42
N ALA A 12 -24.22 11.11 -40.33
CA ALA A 12 -24.94 10.55 -41.48
C ALA A 12 -26.01 11.49 -42.07
N LEU A 13 -26.30 12.64 -41.43
CA LEU A 13 -27.21 13.65 -41.96
C LEU A 13 -26.60 14.36 -43.18
N PRO A 14 -27.30 14.40 -44.34
CA PRO A 14 -26.78 15.00 -45.57
C PRO A 14 -26.61 16.53 -45.45
N ALA A 15 -25.63 17.08 -46.18
CA ALA A 15 -25.18 18.47 -46.06
C ALA A 15 -26.24 19.59 -46.20
N PRO A 16 -27.35 19.46 -46.96
CA PRO A 16 -28.33 20.54 -47.09
C PRO A 16 -29.45 20.49 -46.02
N PHE A 17 -29.19 19.93 -44.83
CA PHE A 17 -30.18 19.90 -43.75
C PHE A 17 -30.13 21.19 -42.91
N PRO A 18 -31.25 21.94 -42.77
CA PRO A 18 -31.26 23.18 -42.00
C PRO A 18 -30.94 22.92 -40.52
N ALA A 19 -30.11 23.78 -39.92
CA ALA A 19 -29.71 23.73 -38.51
C ALA A 19 -28.91 22.48 -38.05
N ARG A 20 -28.19 21.81 -38.97
CA ARG A 20 -27.31 20.67 -38.67
C ARG A 20 -26.35 20.92 -37.50
N ASP A 21 -25.71 22.08 -37.45
CA ASP A 21 -24.72 22.40 -36.40
C ASP A 21 -25.36 22.45 -35.01
N ILE A 22 -26.61 22.93 -34.91
CA ILE A 22 -27.36 22.95 -33.65
C ILE A 22 -27.69 21.52 -33.19
N ILE A 23 -28.05 20.63 -34.13
CA ILE A 23 -28.36 19.22 -33.82
C ILE A 23 -27.09 18.48 -33.36
N VAL A 24 -25.96 18.71 -34.01
CA VAL A 24 -24.66 18.13 -33.62
C VAL A 24 -24.23 18.65 -32.25
N PHE A 25 -24.40 19.94 -31.99
CA PHE A 25 -24.11 20.55 -30.68
C PHE A 25 -24.99 19.95 -29.58
N LEU A 26 -26.30 19.83 -29.80
CA LEU A 26 -27.22 19.23 -28.82
C LEU A 26 -26.86 17.76 -28.54
N ALA A 27 -26.52 16.99 -29.59
CA ALA A 27 -26.10 15.60 -29.45
C ALA A 27 -24.80 15.49 -28.62
N PHE A 28 -23.84 16.38 -28.85
CA PHE A 28 -22.61 16.42 -28.06
C PHE A 28 -22.89 16.76 -26.58
N CYS A 29 -23.69 17.79 -26.32
CA CYS A 29 -24.10 18.16 -24.96
C CYS A 29 -24.83 17.01 -24.25
N ALA A 30 -25.73 16.31 -24.95
CA ALA A 30 -26.45 15.17 -24.41
C ALA A 30 -25.49 14.01 -24.05
N ILE A 31 -24.54 13.67 -24.92
CA ILE A 31 -23.53 12.65 -24.63
C ILE A 31 -22.70 13.06 -23.41
N PHE A 32 -22.18 14.28 -23.41
CA PHE A 32 -21.36 14.80 -22.31
C PHE A 32 -22.12 14.77 -20.97
N ALA A 33 -23.35 15.27 -20.93
CA ALA A 33 -24.18 15.24 -19.74
C ALA A 33 -24.40 13.80 -19.24
N THR A 34 -24.67 12.85 -20.15
CA THR A 34 -24.85 11.45 -19.75
C THR A 34 -23.57 10.79 -19.23
N LEU A 35 -22.40 11.14 -19.77
CA LEU A 35 -21.11 10.64 -19.29
C LEU A 35 -20.76 11.20 -17.92
N VAL A 36 -21.00 12.50 -17.70
CA VAL A 36 -20.78 13.14 -16.39
C VAL A 36 -21.69 12.53 -15.35
N VAL A 37 -23.00 12.45 -15.63
CA VAL A 37 -23.98 11.88 -14.69
C VAL A 37 -23.69 10.40 -14.40
N GLN A 38 -23.34 9.59 -15.41
CA GLN A 38 -22.99 8.18 -15.18
C GLN A 38 -21.68 8.02 -14.43
N GLY A 39 -20.66 8.84 -14.74
CA GLY A 39 -19.36 8.82 -14.08
C GLY A 39 -19.47 9.19 -12.60
N THR A 40 -20.21 10.25 -12.26
CA THR A 40 -20.38 10.69 -10.88
C THR A 40 -21.38 9.82 -10.11
N SER A 41 -22.38 9.25 -10.78
CA SER A 41 -23.39 8.39 -10.14
C SER A 41 -22.78 7.06 -9.67
N LEU A 42 -21.82 6.49 -10.40
CA LEU A 42 -21.20 5.22 -10.00
C LEU A 42 -20.48 5.33 -8.64
N GLY A 43 -19.76 6.42 -8.39
CA GLY A 43 -19.11 6.67 -7.10
C GLY A 43 -20.10 6.89 -5.95
N TRP A 44 -21.28 7.45 -6.23
CA TRP A 44 -22.35 7.59 -5.24
C TRP A 44 -23.05 6.25 -4.95
N VAL A 45 -23.30 5.45 -6.00
CA VAL A 45 -23.92 4.12 -5.91
C VAL A 45 -23.00 3.16 -5.15
N ILE A 46 -21.70 3.13 -5.41
CA ILE A 46 -20.72 2.30 -4.67
C ILE A 46 -20.76 2.63 -3.18
N ARG A 47 -20.74 3.92 -2.82
CA ARG A 47 -20.85 4.38 -1.43
C ARG A 47 -22.19 4.02 -0.78
N ARG A 48 -23.29 4.07 -1.55
CA ARG A 48 -24.64 3.77 -1.05
C ARG A 48 -24.90 2.27 -0.86
N LEU A 49 -24.27 1.42 -1.67
CA LEU A 49 -24.39 -0.04 -1.57
C LEU A 49 -23.51 -0.66 -0.47
N GLY A 50 -22.74 0.15 0.26
CA GLY A 50 -21.86 -0.37 1.32
C GLY A 50 -20.76 -1.28 0.78
N LEU A 51 -20.40 -1.14 -0.50
CA LEU A 51 -19.19 -1.73 -1.07
C LEU A 51 -17.98 -0.84 -0.74
N GLU A 52 -17.90 -0.41 0.51
CA GLU A 52 -16.59 -0.15 1.11
C GLU A 52 -15.88 -1.51 1.02
N LYS A 53 -14.98 -1.64 0.04
CA LYS A 53 -13.79 -2.43 0.30
C LYS A 53 -13.23 -1.79 1.56
N ASP A 54 -13.23 -2.54 2.64
CA ASP A 54 -12.42 -2.23 3.80
C ASP A 54 -10.97 -2.05 3.32
N GLU A 55 -10.61 -0.85 2.89
CA GLU A 55 -9.22 -0.43 2.80
C GLU A 55 -8.62 -0.32 4.22
N ASP A 56 -9.49 -0.38 5.25
CA ASP A 56 -9.19 -0.48 6.67
C ASP A 56 -9.49 -1.87 7.28
N ILE A 57 -9.36 -2.98 6.54
CA ILE A 57 -8.94 -4.22 7.20
C ILE A 57 -7.42 -4.14 7.27
N PRO A 58 -6.80 -3.69 8.38
CA PRO A 58 -5.42 -4.07 8.64
C PRO A 58 -5.45 -5.59 8.68
N ALA A 59 -4.94 -6.25 7.63
CA ALA A 59 -4.96 -7.69 7.43
C ALA A 59 -4.64 -8.40 8.74
N THR A 60 -5.66 -8.82 9.52
CA THR A 60 -5.62 -9.02 10.99
C THR A 60 -4.20 -9.24 11.48
N THR A 61 -3.44 -8.15 11.63
CA THR A 61 -1.99 -8.26 11.75
C THR A 61 -1.82 -8.50 13.22
N VAL A 62 -1.74 -9.77 13.60
CA VAL A 62 -1.45 -10.15 14.98
C VAL A 62 -0.25 -9.31 15.39
N PRO A 63 -0.39 -8.42 16.41
CA PRO A 63 0.67 -7.48 16.77
C PRO A 63 1.98 -8.25 16.94
N ILE A 64 3.11 -7.67 16.51
CA ILE A 64 4.38 -8.39 16.57
C ILE A 64 4.68 -8.82 18.02
N GLN A 65 4.27 -8.04 19.02
CA GLN A 65 4.26 -8.40 20.44
C GLN A 65 3.57 -9.75 20.72
N VAL A 66 2.37 -9.98 20.20
CA VAL A 66 1.63 -11.24 20.36
C VAL A 66 2.36 -12.38 19.64
N ARG A 67 2.99 -12.12 18.49
CA ARG A 67 3.81 -13.13 17.78
C ARG A 67 5.08 -13.49 18.56
N VAL A 68 5.71 -12.51 19.22
CA VAL A 68 6.86 -12.72 20.11
C VAL A 68 6.47 -13.55 21.32
N GLU A 69 5.33 -13.24 21.94
CA GLU A 69 4.80 -14.00 23.08
C GLU A 69 4.51 -15.45 22.70
N MET A 70 3.79 -15.68 21.60
CA MET A 70 3.51 -17.04 21.11
C MET A 70 4.80 -17.82 20.79
N ALA A 71 5.82 -17.16 20.22
CA ALA A 71 7.09 -17.80 19.93
C ALA A 71 7.84 -18.21 21.22
N ALA A 72 7.80 -17.37 22.25
CA ALA A 72 8.37 -17.70 23.57
C ALA A 72 7.66 -18.90 24.22
N VAL A 73 6.33 -18.93 24.19
CA VAL A 73 5.54 -20.06 24.71
C VAL A 73 5.83 -21.35 23.94
N SER A 74 5.95 -21.27 22.61
CA SER A 74 6.28 -22.45 21.79
C SER A 74 7.69 -22.99 22.09
N LEU A 75 8.65 -22.11 22.37
CA LEU A 75 10.01 -22.51 22.71
C LEU A 75 10.06 -23.25 24.05
N ASP A 76 9.36 -22.74 25.05
CA ASP A 76 9.26 -23.37 26.37
C ASP A 76 8.65 -24.78 26.28
N ALA A 77 7.58 -24.94 25.48
CA ALA A 77 6.95 -26.24 25.26
C ALA A 77 7.90 -27.26 24.59
N VAL A 78 8.70 -26.82 23.61
CA VAL A 78 9.68 -27.67 22.92
C VAL A 78 10.84 -28.04 23.86
N GLN A 79 11.32 -27.09 24.68
CA GLN A 79 12.36 -27.36 25.68
C GLN A 79 11.90 -28.35 26.74
N GLN A 80 10.66 -28.25 27.20
CA GLN A 80 10.08 -29.19 28.16
C GLN A 80 9.98 -30.60 27.57
N HIS A 81 9.56 -30.74 26.31
CA HIS A 81 9.53 -32.03 25.63
C HIS A 81 10.93 -32.59 25.40
N ALA A 82 11.90 -31.76 25.00
CA ALA A 82 13.29 -32.15 24.81
C ALA A 82 13.94 -32.66 26.11
N GLY A 83 13.66 -32.03 27.25
CA GLY A 83 14.14 -32.47 28.56
C GLY A 83 13.54 -33.80 29.04
N SER A 84 12.41 -34.22 28.46
CA SER A 84 11.74 -35.50 28.73
C SER A 84 12.04 -36.58 27.68
N ALA A 85 12.75 -36.24 26.61
CA ALA A 85 13.05 -37.15 25.52
C ALA A 85 14.09 -38.20 25.95
N GLY A 86 13.89 -39.46 25.49
CA GLY A 86 14.86 -40.53 25.73
C GLY A 86 16.18 -40.28 24.98
N THR A 87 17.25 -40.97 25.40
CA THR A 87 18.62 -40.80 24.86
C THR A 87 18.74 -40.99 23.34
N ARG A 88 17.75 -41.66 22.72
CA ARG A 88 17.69 -41.93 21.28
C ARG A 88 17.17 -40.74 20.46
N ASP A 89 16.33 -39.89 21.06
CA ASP A 89 15.70 -38.74 20.40
C ASP A 89 16.37 -37.41 20.81
N ALA A 90 17.34 -37.46 21.72
CA ALA A 90 18.12 -36.30 22.18
C ALA A 90 18.68 -35.41 21.06
N PRO A 91 19.35 -35.94 20.01
CA PRO A 91 19.88 -35.06 18.95
C PRO A 91 18.79 -34.37 18.12
N ALA A 92 17.67 -35.04 17.86
CA ALA A 92 16.54 -34.44 17.14
C ALA A 92 15.79 -33.40 18.01
N ALA A 93 15.77 -33.62 19.31
CA ALA A 93 15.19 -32.68 20.27
C ALA A 93 16.05 -31.42 20.45
N GLU A 94 17.38 -31.55 20.45
CA GLU A 94 18.32 -30.42 20.48
C GLU A 94 18.20 -29.56 19.21
N GLU A 95 18.13 -30.19 18.04
CA GLU A 95 17.92 -29.49 16.75
C GLU A 95 16.61 -28.70 16.73
N ALA A 96 15.52 -29.31 17.24
CA ALA A 96 14.23 -28.62 17.34
C ALA A 96 14.29 -27.43 18.32
N VAL A 97 15.01 -27.53 19.43
CA VAL A 97 15.17 -26.41 20.36
C VAL A 97 15.92 -25.25 19.69
N GLU A 98 17.00 -25.54 18.97
CA GLU A 98 17.80 -24.51 18.28
C GLU A 98 16.99 -23.78 17.20
N GLU A 99 16.17 -24.50 16.41
CA GLU A 99 15.29 -23.90 15.41
C GLU A 99 14.26 -22.94 16.03
N TYR A 100 13.61 -23.36 17.12
CA TYR A 100 12.61 -22.54 17.80
C TYR A 100 13.24 -21.34 18.53
N GLN A 101 14.47 -21.47 19.04
CA GLN A 101 15.24 -20.36 19.60
C GLN A 101 15.55 -19.30 18.54
N ALA A 102 16.11 -19.72 17.40
CA ALA A 102 16.43 -18.82 16.29
C ALA A 102 15.18 -18.11 15.76
N ARG A 103 14.04 -18.80 15.71
CA ARG A 103 12.76 -18.20 15.31
C ARG A 103 12.25 -17.17 16.32
N ALA A 104 12.35 -17.45 17.63
CA ALA A 104 11.94 -16.52 18.67
C ALA A 104 12.82 -15.26 18.69
N GLU A 105 14.14 -15.40 18.49
CA GLU A 105 15.06 -14.25 18.43
C GLU A 105 14.79 -13.34 17.24
N ARG A 106 14.56 -13.89 16.05
CA ARG A 106 14.21 -13.10 14.85
C ARG A 106 12.93 -12.29 15.06
N LEU A 107 11.92 -12.89 15.69
CA LEU A 107 10.66 -12.19 16.01
C LEU A 107 10.86 -11.14 17.09
N LYS A 108 11.72 -11.37 18.10
CA LYS A 108 12.07 -10.37 19.11
C LYS A 108 12.77 -9.16 18.51
N MET A 109 13.71 -9.36 17.59
CA MET A 109 14.37 -8.26 16.87
C MET A 109 13.36 -7.45 16.03
N ALA A 110 12.52 -8.14 15.26
CA ALA A 110 11.45 -7.50 14.48
C ALA A 110 10.40 -6.80 15.37
N GLY A 111 10.17 -7.32 16.57
CA GLY A 111 9.30 -6.71 17.57
C GLY A 111 9.93 -5.50 18.23
N HIS A 112 11.24 -5.47 18.46
CA HIS A 112 11.91 -4.31 19.02
C HIS A 112 11.86 -3.09 18.09
N ASP A 113 11.84 -3.32 16.78
CA ASP A 113 11.65 -2.27 15.77
C ASP A 113 10.19 -1.77 15.67
N ASP A 114 9.21 -2.52 16.23
CA ASP A 114 7.76 -2.26 16.16
C ASP A 114 7.13 -1.91 17.54
N ASP A 115 7.81 -2.24 18.64
CA ASP A 115 7.39 -2.06 20.05
C ASP A 115 7.70 -0.67 20.62
N GLY A 116 7.83 0.33 19.75
CA GLY A 116 7.96 1.69 20.20
C GLY A 116 6.68 2.15 20.92
N SER A 117 6.83 2.81 22.08
CA SER A 117 5.80 3.74 22.58
C SER A 117 5.27 4.59 21.40
N PRO A 118 4.02 5.09 21.39
CA PRO A 118 3.57 6.01 20.35
C PRO A 118 4.59 7.14 20.07
N SER A 119 5.29 7.59 21.12
CA SER A 119 6.41 8.55 21.05
C SER A 119 7.66 8.01 20.33
N ASP A 120 7.98 6.73 20.48
CA ASP A 120 9.15 6.10 19.87
C ASP A 120 8.92 5.79 18.39
N LEU A 121 7.71 5.34 18.01
CA LEU A 121 7.29 5.17 16.61
C LEU A 121 7.29 6.52 15.86
N GLU A 122 6.79 7.58 16.49
CA GLU A 122 6.89 8.94 15.95
C GLU A 122 8.35 9.39 15.81
N THR A 123 9.21 9.07 16.80
CA THR A 123 10.63 9.40 16.76
C THR A 123 11.36 8.65 15.64
N GLN A 124 11.06 7.37 15.44
CA GLN A 124 11.61 6.55 14.36
C GLN A 124 11.16 7.06 12.98
N ARG A 125 9.87 7.40 12.83
CA ARG A 125 9.32 8.02 11.61
C ARG A 125 9.98 9.36 11.31
N ARG A 126 10.21 10.19 12.33
CA ARG A 126 10.96 11.44 12.19
C ARG A 126 12.42 11.21 11.80
N MET A 127 13.08 10.20 12.37
CA MET A 127 14.44 9.82 11.95
C MET A 127 14.48 9.38 10.49
N ARG A 128 13.50 8.57 10.04
CA ARG A 128 13.36 8.20 8.63
C ARG A 128 13.21 9.40 7.69
N LEU A 129 12.44 10.41 8.08
CA LEU A 129 12.35 11.65 7.30
C LEU A 129 13.70 12.37 7.17
N VAL A 130 14.53 12.35 8.22
CA VAL A 130 15.88 12.93 8.18
C VAL A 130 16.79 12.13 7.22
N GLU A 131 16.69 10.81 7.21
CA GLU A 131 17.41 9.94 6.27
C GLU A 131 17.02 10.23 4.81
N ILE A 132 15.72 10.32 4.52
CA ILE A 132 15.20 10.63 3.19
C ILE A 132 15.68 12.01 2.71
N ASP A 133 15.67 13.02 3.59
CA ASP A 133 16.17 14.36 3.27
C ASP A 133 17.69 14.38 2.99
N ALA A 134 18.47 13.54 3.69
CA ALA A 134 19.88 13.34 3.38
C ALA A 134 20.09 12.61 2.04
N ALA A 135 19.30 11.58 1.75
CA ALA A 135 19.35 10.85 0.49
C ALA A 135 18.98 11.73 -0.71
N ARG A 136 17.94 12.58 -0.58
CA ARG A 136 17.50 13.54 -1.59
C ARG A 136 18.59 14.56 -1.91
N ARG A 137 19.27 15.12 -0.90
CA ARG A 137 20.40 16.03 -1.12
C ARG A 137 21.52 15.38 -1.92
N LYS A 138 21.87 14.14 -1.57
CA LYS A 138 22.88 13.38 -2.30
C LYS A 138 22.46 13.06 -3.73
N LEU A 139 21.17 12.78 -3.96
CA LEU A 139 20.61 12.57 -5.29
C LEU A 139 20.76 13.83 -6.16
N VAL A 140 20.56 15.02 -5.60
CA VAL A 140 20.78 16.31 -6.27
C VAL A 140 22.26 16.53 -6.60
N ASP A 141 23.16 16.21 -5.67
CA ASP A 141 24.61 16.35 -5.90
C ASP A 141 25.11 15.43 -7.02
N GLN A 142 24.51 14.26 -7.20
CA GLN A 142 24.83 13.31 -8.27
C GLN A 142 24.00 13.51 -9.56
N ALA A 143 23.19 14.57 -9.64
CA ALA A 143 22.29 14.78 -10.79
C ALA A 143 23.04 14.87 -12.14
N ASP A 144 24.27 15.39 -12.15
CA ASP A 144 25.09 15.54 -13.35
C ASP A 144 25.77 14.24 -13.81
N GLU A 145 25.93 13.26 -12.91
CA GLU A 145 26.59 11.97 -13.20
C GLU A 145 25.60 10.84 -13.49
N MET A 146 24.33 11.03 -13.14
CA MET A 146 23.29 10.01 -13.24
C MET A 146 22.41 10.17 -14.48
N ASP A 147 21.92 9.04 -14.99
CA ASP A 147 20.91 9.05 -16.06
C ASP A 147 19.62 9.75 -15.58
N SER A 148 19.05 10.59 -16.45
CA SER A 148 17.87 11.40 -16.12
C SER A 148 16.65 10.56 -15.74
N SER A 149 16.51 9.35 -16.27
CA SER A 149 15.42 8.44 -15.91
C SER A 149 15.66 7.80 -14.53
N ALA A 150 16.90 7.42 -14.22
CA ALA A 150 17.28 6.87 -12.91
C ALA A 150 17.14 7.92 -11.80
N HIS A 151 17.56 9.17 -12.07
CA HIS A 151 17.39 10.28 -11.13
C HIS A 151 15.91 10.56 -10.83
N ARG A 152 15.06 10.56 -11.86
CA ARG A 152 13.62 10.80 -11.70
C ARG A 152 12.92 9.65 -10.95
N ALA A 153 13.29 8.40 -11.23
CA ALA A 153 12.74 7.23 -10.55
C ALA A 153 13.08 7.21 -9.05
N LEU A 154 14.33 7.48 -8.69
CA LEU A 154 14.75 7.57 -7.28
C LEU A 154 14.10 8.76 -6.55
N GLY A 155 13.92 9.89 -7.25
CA GLY A 155 13.18 11.03 -6.72
C GLY A 155 11.72 10.70 -6.40
N GLU A 156 11.03 10.00 -7.32
CA GLU A 156 9.65 9.55 -7.11
C GLU A 156 9.54 8.53 -5.97
N GLU A 157 10.51 7.63 -5.82
CA GLU A 157 10.56 6.67 -4.72
C GLU A 157 10.65 7.38 -3.35
N PHE A 158 11.56 8.35 -3.23
CA PHE A 158 11.70 9.15 -2.00
C PHE A 158 10.47 10.01 -1.72
N ASP A 159 9.84 10.60 -2.74
CA ASP A 159 8.60 11.37 -2.58
C ASP A 159 7.45 10.50 -2.07
N LEU A 160 7.32 9.27 -2.60
CA LEU A 160 6.30 8.32 -2.16
C LEU A 160 6.53 7.86 -0.70
N GLU A 161 7.78 7.54 -0.36
CA GLU A 161 8.15 7.13 1.00
C GLU A 161 7.91 8.26 2.02
N GLU A 162 8.31 9.49 1.68
CA GLU A 162 8.06 10.68 2.51
C GLU A 162 6.56 10.94 2.71
N ALA A 163 5.76 10.86 1.64
CA ALA A 163 4.31 11.05 1.71
C ALA A 163 3.63 9.99 2.60
N GLN A 164 4.08 8.73 2.53
CA GLN A 164 3.57 7.66 3.39
C GLN A 164 3.90 7.91 4.87
N ILE A 165 5.14 8.31 5.17
CA ILE A 165 5.57 8.58 6.55
C ILE A 165 4.85 9.79 7.13
N ARG A 166 4.70 10.89 6.36
CA ARG A 166 3.97 12.08 6.82
C ARG A 166 2.48 11.83 7.05
N ARG A 167 1.84 11.04 6.18
CA ARG A 167 0.45 10.59 6.42
C ARG A 167 0.35 9.77 7.70
N ALA A 168 1.30 8.89 7.97
CA ALA A 168 1.34 8.10 9.20
C ALA A 168 1.58 8.97 10.46
N LEU A 169 2.23 10.13 10.32
CA LEU A 169 2.38 11.15 11.37
C LEU A 169 1.18 12.11 11.49
N GLY A 170 0.20 12.03 10.59
CA GLY A 170 -0.98 12.92 10.57
C GLY A 170 -0.69 14.34 10.08
N GLU A 171 0.39 14.55 9.31
CA GLU A 171 0.81 15.87 8.83
C GLU A 171 0.19 16.27 7.48
N VAL A 172 -0.60 15.40 6.83
CA VAL A 172 -1.15 15.57 5.47
C VAL A 172 -2.60 15.12 5.37
#